data_AF-A0A519ZCJ1-F1
#
_entry.id   AF-A0A519ZCJ1-F1
#
_cell.length_a   1.000
_cell.length_b   1.000
_cell.length_c   1.000
_cell.angle_alpha   90.00
_cell.angle_beta   90.00
_cell.angle_gamma   90.00
#
_symmetry.space_group_name_H-M   'P 1'
#
loop_
_entity.id
_entity.type
_entity.pdbx_description
1 polymer ?
#
loop_
_entity_poly.entity_id
_entity_poly.type
_entity_poly.pdbx_seq_one_letter_code
_entity_poly.pdbx_strand_id
1 'polypeptide(L)' 'MRADKFTTRFQEALGEAQSLALSHDNPYIEPVHVLAAMLAQDEGPRALMERAGVNAQGLRAALD' A
#
# COMPACT_ATOMS: atom_id res chain seq x y z
N MET A 1 7.46 -9.18 13.56
CA MET A 1 7.15 -9.84 12.28
C MET A 1 8.46 -10.29 11.62
N ARG A 2 8.47 -11.40 10.87
CA ARG A 2 9.63 -11.83 10.06
C ARG A 2 9.61 -11.14 8.69
N ALA A 3 9.90 -9.84 8.67
CA ALA A 3 9.80 -9.01 7.46
C ALA A 3 10.72 -9.47 6.33
N ASP A 4 11.86 -10.06 6.69
CA ASP A 4 12.86 -10.65 5.80
C ASP A 4 12.32 -11.77 4.90
N LYS A 5 11.16 -12.36 5.23
CA LYS A 5 10.55 -13.44 4.45
C LYS A 5 9.58 -12.96 3.36
N PHE A 6 9.30 -11.66 3.27
CA PHE A 6 8.49 -11.13 2.18
C PHE A 6 9.35 -10.82 0.95
N THR A 7 8.69 -10.59 -0.18
CA THR A 7 9.38 -10.08 -1.38
C THR A 7 9.94 -8.68 -1.11
N THR A 8 11.03 -8.32 -1.79
CA THR A 8 11.66 -6.99 -1.66
C THR A 8 10.66 -5.85 -1.89
N ARG A 9 9.82 -5.96 -2.93
CA ARG A 9 8.77 -4.97 -3.24
C ARG A 9 7.77 -4.79 -2.10
N PHE A 10 7.39 -5.87 -1.42
CA PHE A 10 6.48 -5.77 -0.28
C PHE A 10 7.16 -5.23 0.97
N GLN A 11 8.45 -5.52 1.16
CA GLN A 11 9.24 -4.89 2.24
C GLN A 11 9.33 -3.37 2.04
N GLU A 12 9.57 -2.92 0.80
CA GLU A 12 9.52 -1.49 0.42
C GLU A 12 8.13 -0.90 0.71
N ALA A 13 7.05 -1.57 0.29
CA ALA A 13 5.68 -1.11 0.54
C ALA A 13 5.35 -1.01 2.04
N LEU A 14 5.84 -1.94 2.87
CA LEU A 14 5.67 -1.88 4.32
C LEU A 14 6.43 -0.70 4.95
N GLY A 15 7.60 -0.34 4.40
CA GLY A 15 8.32 0.85 4.80
C GLY A 15 7.55 2.13 4.46
N GLU A 16 7.05 2.24 3.23
CA GLU A 16 6.22 3.38 2.80
C GLU A 16 4.91 3.47 3.59
N ALA A 17 4.29 2.34 3.91
CA ALA A 17 3.09 2.29 4.76
C ALA A 17 3.35 2.81 6.17
N GLN A 18 4.55 2.59 6.72
CA GLN A 18 4.95 3.16 8.00
C GLN A 18 5.09 4.68 7.91
N SER A 19 5.73 5.18 6.85
CA SER A 19 5.84 6.62 6.58
C SER A 19 4.46 7.28 6.49
N LEU A 20 3.52 6.65 5.78
CA LEU A 20 2.13 7.11 5.66
C LEU A 20 1.42 7.13 7.01
N ALA A 21 1.53 6.06 7.82
CA ALA A 21 0.92 6.07 9.15
C ALA A 21 1.46 7.22 10.02
N LEU A 22 2.77 7.43 10.01
CA LEU A 22 3.41 8.52 10.76
C LEU A 22 2.99 9.91 10.25
N SER A 23 2.86 10.12 8.93
CA SER A 23 2.49 11.42 8.37
C SER A 23 1.03 11.80 8.67
N HIS A 24 0.18 10.83 8.98
CA HIS A 24 -1.22 11.03 9.38
C HIS A 24 -1.43 10.89 10.90
N ASP A 25 -0.35 10.93 11.71
CA ASP A 25 -0.39 10.79 13.18
C ASP A 25 -1.07 9.49 13.67
N ASN A 26 -1.08 8.46 12.83
CA ASN A 26 -1.63 7.15 13.16
C ASN A 26 -0.59 6.33 13.94
N PRO A 27 -0.89 5.89 15.18
CA PRO A 27 0.08 5.18 16.02
C PRO A 27 0.40 3.76 15.53
N TYR A 28 -0.40 3.23 14.60
CA TYR A 28 -0.27 1.89 14.06
C TYR A 28 -0.37 1.88 12.54
N ILE A 29 0.36 0.95 11.92
CA ILE A 29 0.17 0.64 10.51
C ILE A 29 -1.13 -0.15 10.37
N GLU A 30 -2.15 0.50 9.84
CA GLU A 30 -3.38 -0.15 9.40
C GLU A 30 -3.30 -0.66 7.95
N PRO A 31 -4.14 -1.63 7.55
CA PRO A 31 -4.18 -2.17 6.18
C PRO A 31 -4.34 -1.11 5.09
N VAL A 32 -5.00 0.01 5.41
CA VAL A 32 -5.21 1.14 4.50
C VAL A 32 -3.89 1.75 4.02
N HIS A 33 -2.89 1.90 4.91
CA HIS A 33 -1.58 2.43 4.56
C HIS A 33 -0.80 1.47 3.67
N VAL A 34 -0.90 0.15 3.95
CA VAL A 34 -0.26 -0.88 3.12
C VAL A 34 -0.87 -0.89 1.73
N LEU A 35 -2.20 -0.78 1.63
CA LEU A 35 -2.90 -0.68 0.36
C LEU A 35 -2.48 0.56 -0.43
N ALA A 36 -2.44 1.72 0.22
CA ALA A 36 -2.02 2.98 -0.40
C ALA A 36 -0.58 2.89 -0.94
N ALA A 37 0.35 2.37 -0.13
CA ALA A 37 1.75 2.15 -0.52
C ALA A 37 1.88 1.17 -1.70
N MET A 38 1.17 0.04 -1.67
CA MET A 38 1.19 -0.93 -2.75
C MET A 38 0.59 -0.38 -4.05
N LEU A 39 -0.49 0.41 -3.97
CA LEU A 39 -1.10 1.07 -5.14
C LEU A 39 -0.22 2.17 -5.75
N ALA A 40 0.76 2.66 -4.99
CA ALA A 40 1.74 3.64 -5.46
C ALA A 40 2.88 3.04 -6.28
N GLN A 41 3.12 1.73 -6.17
CA GLN A 41 4.18 1.05 -6.90
C GLN A 41 3.76 0.77 -8.35
N ASP A 42 4.67 1.00 -9.30
CA ASP A 42 4.43 0.76 -10.74
C ASP A 42 4.10 -0.71 -11.07
N GLU A 43 4.77 -1.65 -10.39
CA GLU A 43 4.54 -3.10 -10.51
C GLU A 43 3.68 -3.65 -9.36
N GLY A 44 2.86 -2.79 -8.74
CA GLY A 44 1.98 -3.14 -7.63
C GLY A 44 0.70 -3.89 -8.03
N PRO A 45 -0.22 -4.15 -7.09
CA PRO A 45 -1.46 -4.89 -7.34
C PRO A 45 -2.47 -4.13 -8.21
N ARG A 46 -2.18 -2.89 -8.62
CA ARG A 46 -3.05 -2.02 -9.43
C ARG A 46 -3.59 -2.74 -10.67
N ALA A 47 -2.72 -3.35 -11.47
CA ALA A 47 -3.13 -4.03 -12.71
C ALA A 47 -4.09 -5.19 -12.46
N LEU A 48 -3.93 -5.92 -11.34
CA LEU A 48 -4.85 -6.99 -10.95
C LEU A 48 -6.20 -6.43 -10.50
N MET A 49 -6.20 -5.32 -9.75
CA MET A 49 -7.42 -4.66 -9.30
C MET A 49 -8.23 -4.09 -10.48
N GLU A 50 -7.56 -3.46 -11.44
CA GLU A 50 -8.19 -2.97 -12.67
C GLU A 50 -8.82 -4.12 -13.47
N ARG A 51 -8.11 -5.25 -13.59
CA ARG A 51 -8.65 -6.48 -14.21
C ARG A 51 -9.83 -7.08 -13.44
N ALA A 52 -9.89 -6.88 -12.13
CA ALA A 52 -10.99 -7.30 -11.28
C ALA A 52 -12.18 -6.31 -11.32
N GLY A 53 -12.10 -5.22 -12.09
CA GLY A 53 -13.15 -4.21 -12.20
C GLY A 53 -13.18 -3.18 -11.08
N VAL A 54 -12.13 -3.11 -10.26
CA VAL A 54 -12.00 -2.09 -9.22
C VAL A 54 -11.70 -0.73 -9.87
N ASN A 55 -12.39 0.32 -9.40
CA ASN A 55 -12.00 1.69 -9.73
C ASN A 55 -10.71 2.06 -8.98
N ALA A 56 -9.55 1.64 -9.53
CA ALA A 56 -8.25 1.82 -8.89
C ALA A 56 -7.87 3.29 -8.70
N GLN A 57 -8.32 4.19 -9.60
CA GLN A 57 -8.11 5.63 -9.47
C GLN A 57 -8.95 6.21 -8.33
N GLY A 58 -10.24 5.89 -8.27
CA GLY A 58 -11.12 6.35 -7.18
C GLY A 58 -10.72 5.76 -5.82
N LEU A 59 -10.28 4.50 -5.81
CA LEU A 59 -9.72 3.88 -4.61
C LEU A 59 -8.48 4.61 -4.13
N ARG A 60 -7.52 4.90 -5.02
CA ARG A 60 -6.32 5.68 -4.69
C ARG A 60 -6.70 7.03 -4.06
N ALA A 61 -7.61 7.77 -4.70
CA ALA A 61 -8.02 9.09 -4.22
C ALA A 61 -8.76 9.06 -2.86
N ALA A 62 -9.35 7.93 -2.49
CA ALA A 62 -10.00 7.75 -1.19
C ALA A 62 -9.04 7.34 -0.06
N LEU A 63 -7.78 7.02 -0.41
CA LEU A 63 -6.74 6.57 0.52
C LEU A 63 -5.72 7.68 0.84
N ASP A 64 -5.74 8.77 0.08
CA ASP A 64 -4.97 10.00 0.33
C ASP A 64 -5.72 10.88 1.36
#